data_AF-A0A951D8W7-F1
#
_entry.id   AF-A0A951D8W7-F1
#
_cell.length_a   1.000
_cell.length_b   1.000
_cell.length_c   1.000
_cell.angle_alpha   90.00
_cell.angle_beta   90.00
_cell.angle_gamma   90.00
#
_symmetry.space_group_name_H-M   'P 1'
#
loop_
_entity.id
_entity.type
_entity.pdbx_description
1 polymer ?
#
loop_
_entity_poly.entity_id
_entity_poly.type
_entity_poly.pdbx_seq_one_letter_code
_entity_poly.pdbx_strand_id
1 'polypeptide(L)'
;MVWWQFLLKDLTIGVGVGLLVGYVAALMMPSEKGVDSGIPNHQKALYALGVAFGAYGVAVLIPQGNGLIAVYVAAITFGIRRPDIGHCFAGQSADLVELVKLGVFLVFGSLLTLDGLFGDGWAAVGIVVVTLLVARPIAVFAALVGTGTSNAAKGFMAWFGPKGVATMTYSVLVLGEGIASGERIFNIAALTVFCSIIVHGLTDTGGVRWIARRSQEQRAASIQR
;
A
#
# COMPACT_ATOMS: atom_id res chain seq x y z
N MET A 1 18.98 -14.22 -16.92
CA MET A 1 17.49 -14.32 -16.92
C MET A 1 16.93 -12.96 -17.29
N VAL A 2 15.93 -12.88 -18.16
CA VAL A 2 15.35 -11.59 -18.57
C VAL A 2 14.46 -11.08 -17.42
N TRP A 3 14.67 -9.84 -16.97
CA TRP A 3 13.97 -9.23 -15.83
C TRP A 3 12.43 -9.34 -15.92
N TRP A 4 11.88 -9.23 -17.13
CA TRP A 4 10.44 -9.39 -17.37
C TRP A 4 9.91 -10.80 -17.06
N GLN A 5 10.69 -11.85 -17.35
CA GLN A 5 10.29 -13.23 -17.06
C GLN A 5 10.28 -13.51 -15.56
N PHE A 6 11.20 -12.90 -14.82
CA PHE A 6 11.22 -12.96 -13.36
C PHE A 6 9.97 -12.30 -12.79
N LEU A 7 9.69 -11.05 -13.19
CA LEU A 7 8.49 -10.33 -12.77
C LEU A 7 7.18 -11.08 -13.07
N LEU A 8 7.03 -11.62 -14.29
CA LEU A 8 5.83 -12.34 -14.66
C LEU A 8 5.63 -13.60 -13.81
N LYS A 9 6.70 -14.32 -13.48
CA LYS A 9 6.61 -15.51 -12.63
C LYS A 9 6.21 -15.13 -11.20
N ASP A 10 6.91 -14.19 -10.59
CA ASP A 10 6.64 -13.74 -9.21
C ASP A 10 5.21 -13.21 -9.06
N LEU A 11 4.77 -12.42 -10.04
CA LEU A 11 3.42 -11.88 -10.10
C LEU A 11 2.38 -12.99 -10.29
N THR A 12 2.59 -13.90 -11.24
CA THR A 12 1.62 -14.97 -11.54
C THR A 12 1.47 -15.92 -10.35
N ILE A 13 2.59 -16.29 -9.71
CA ILE A 13 2.56 -17.16 -8.52
C ILE A 13 1.88 -16.43 -7.36
N GLY A 14 2.28 -15.19 -7.07
CA GLY A 14 1.66 -14.40 -5.99
C GLY A 14 0.15 -14.24 -6.20
N VAL A 15 -0.28 -13.88 -7.41
CA VAL A 15 -1.71 -13.74 -7.76
C VAL A 15 -2.43 -15.08 -7.65
N GLY A 16 -1.87 -16.16 -8.19
CA GLY A 16 -2.47 -17.49 -8.15
C GLY A 16 -2.66 -18.01 -6.72
N VAL A 17 -1.64 -17.87 -5.88
CA VAL A 17 -1.69 -18.24 -4.46
C VAL A 17 -2.71 -17.38 -3.72
N GLY A 18 -2.68 -16.06 -3.94
CA GLY A 18 -3.62 -15.15 -3.29
C GLY A 18 -5.09 -15.46 -3.64
N LEU A 19 -5.38 -15.70 -4.93
CA LEU A 19 -6.71 -16.10 -5.39
C LEU A 19 -7.14 -17.41 -4.73
N LEU A 20 -6.28 -18.43 -4.72
CA LEU A 20 -6.56 -19.72 -4.13
C LEU A 20 -6.85 -19.60 -2.63
N VAL A 21 -5.94 -18.98 -1.87
CA VAL A 21 -6.04 -18.86 -0.41
C VAL A 21 -7.25 -18.00 -0.03
N GLY A 22 -7.45 -16.86 -0.67
CA GLY A 22 -8.61 -16.00 -0.41
C GLY A 22 -9.94 -16.68 -0.74
N TYR A 23 -9.99 -17.46 -1.83
CA TYR A 23 -11.17 -18.21 -2.22
C TYR A 23 -11.48 -19.36 -1.25
N VAL A 24 -10.49 -20.18 -0.90
CA VAL A 24 -10.62 -21.28 0.06
C VAL A 24 -11.01 -20.74 1.43
N ALA A 25 -10.39 -19.65 1.88
CA ALA A 25 -10.74 -19.00 3.15
C ALA A 25 -12.20 -18.54 3.19
N ALA A 26 -12.72 -18.00 2.09
CA ALA A 26 -14.12 -17.58 2.01
C ALA A 26 -15.11 -18.76 2.01
N LEU A 27 -14.70 -19.92 1.50
CA LEU A 27 -15.48 -21.15 1.52
C LEU A 27 -15.48 -21.82 2.90
N MET A 28 -14.32 -21.88 3.56
CA MET A 28 -14.15 -22.51 4.87
C MET A 28 -14.94 -21.80 5.97
N MET A 29 -15.25 -20.53 5.79
CA MET A 29 -16.04 -19.78 6.75
C MET A 29 -17.54 -20.17 6.67
N PRO A 30 -18.15 -20.70 7.74
CA PRO A 30 -19.55 -21.07 7.75
C PRO A 30 -20.45 -19.85 7.47
N SER A 31 -21.54 -20.05 6.73
CA SER A 31 -22.55 -19.00 6.57
C SER A 31 -23.31 -18.82 7.87
N GLU A 32 -23.54 -17.57 8.29
CA GLU A 32 -24.22 -17.20 9.56
C GLU A 32 -25.67 -17.71 9.70
N LYS A 33 -26.18 -18.47 8.73
CA LYS A 33 -27.57 -18.93 8.64
C LYS A 33 -27.91 -20.10 9.60
N GLY A 34 -27.16 -20.30 10.69
CA GLY A 34 -27.39 -21.44 11.58
C GLY A 34 -26.71 -21.42 12.96
N VAL A 35 -26.24 -20.26 13.43
CA VAL A 35 -25.65 -20.13 14.78
C VAL A 35 -26.47 -19.11 15.56
N ASP A 36 -27.14 -19.54 16.64
CA ASP A 36 -28.06 -18.74 17.46
C ASP A 36 -27.46 -17.45 18.04
N SER A 37 -26.12 -17.33 18.08
CA SER A 37 -25.40 -16.16 18.60
C SER A 37 -24.54 -15.40 17.59
N GLY A 38 -24.50 -15.82 16.31
CA GLY A 38 -23.60 -15.23 15.29
C GLY A 38 -22.11 -15.41 15.62
N ILE A 39 -21.22 -15.16 14.64
CA ILE A 39 -19.77 -15.20 14.89
C ILE A 39 -19.33 -13.85 15.48
N PRO A 40 -18.70 -13.81 16.67
CA PRO A 40 -18.24 -12.56 17.26
C PRO A 40 -17.29 -11.79 16.34
N ASN A 41 -17.43 -10.47 16.31
CA ASN A 41 -16.65 -9.59 15.43
C ASN A 41 -15.12 -9.76 15.59
N HIS A 42 -14.63 -10.03 16.80
CA HIS A 42 -13.20 -10.24 17.05
C HIS A 42 -12.67 -11.51 16.38
N GLN A 43 -13.47 -12.58 16.31
CA GLN A 43 -13.08 -13.83 15.65
C GLN A 43 -12.98 -13.66 14.14
N LYS A 44 -13.91 -12.88 13.55
CA LYS A 44 -13.87 -12.55 12.12
C LYS A 44 -12.59 -11.78 11.76
N ALA A 45 -12.19 -10.82 12.60
CA ALA A 45 -10.96 -10.05 12.39
C ALA A 45 -9.70 -10.93 12.53
N LEU A 46 -9.65 -11.79 13.55
CA LEU A 46 -8.56 -12.75 13.73
C LEU A 46 -8.47 -13.76 12.58
N TYR A 47 -9.61 -14.20 12.05
CA TYR A 47 -9.65 -15.07 10.88
C TYR A 47 -9.05 -14.38 9.65
N ALA A 48 -9.46 -13.13 9.35
CA ALA A 48 -8.89 -12.36 8.25
C ALA A 48 -7.36 -12.18 8.39
N LEU A 49 -6.87 -11.96 9.62
CA LEU A 49 -5.44 -11.90 9.90
C LEU A 49 -4.75 -13.25 9.67
N GLY A 50 -5.39 -14.36 10.08
CA GLY A 50 -4.93 -15.71 9.80
C GLY A 50 -4.87 -16.02 8.31
N VAL A 51 -5.83 -15.56 7.52
CA VAL A 51 -5.82 -15.66 6.04
C VAL A 51 -4.65 -14.89 5.45
N ALA A 52 -4.36 -13.70 5.97
CA ALA A 52 -3.19 -12.92 5.54
C ALA A 52 -1.89 -13.68 5.83
N PHE A 53 -1.67 -14.17 7.06
CA PHE A 53 -0.48 -14.94 7.38
C PHE A 53 -0.39 -16.26 6.58
N GLY A 54 -1.52 -16.95 6.39
CA GLY A 54 -1.59 -18.16 5.58
C GLY A 54 -1.24 -17.89 4.12
N ALA A 55 -1.75 -16.82 3.52
CA ALA A 55 -1.42 -16.43 2.15
C ALA A 55 0.07 -16.12 1.99
N TYR A 56 0.65 -15.39 2.94
CA TYR A 56 2.09 -15.12 2.96
C TYR A 56 2.91 -16.42 3.07
N GLY A 57 2.56 -17.26 4.05
CA GLY A 57 3.27 -18.52 4.31
C GLY A 57 3.23 -19.46 3.10
N VAL A 58 2.05 -19.68 2.51
CA VAL A 58 1.90 -20.54 1.32
C VAL A 58 2.69 -19.99 0.13
N ALA A 59 2.71 -18.67 -0.07
CA ALA A 59 3.43 -18.06 -1.17
C ALA A 59 4.95 -18.21 -1.03
N VAL A 60 5.50 -18.04 0.19
CA VAL A 60 6.95 -18.15 0.43
C VAL A 60 7.46 -19.60 0.34
N LEU A 61 6.60 -20.60 0.52
CA LEU A 61 6.97 -22.01 0.30
C LEU A 61 7.25 -22.32 -1.18
N ILE A 62 6.68 -21.55 -2.10
CA ILE A 62 6.89 -21.72 -3.54
C ILE A 62 8.13 -20.93 -3.94
N PRO A 63 9.12 -21.55 -4.61
CA PRO A 63 10.27 -20.81 -5.14
C PRO A 63 9.80 -19.64 -6.01
N GLN A 64 10.32 -18.44 -5.75
CA GLN A 64 9.95 -17.19 -6.43
C GLN A 64 8.51 -16.70 -6.15
N GLY A 65 7.82 -17.21 -5.13
CA GLY A 65 6.50 -16.70 -4.75
C GLY A 65 6.57 -15.38 -3.98
N ASN A 66 5.89 -14.34 -4.49
CA ASN A 66 5.81 -13.06 -3.79
C ASN A 66 4.70 -13.08 -2.73
N GLY A 67 5.10 -13.22 -1.46
CA GLY A 67 4.18 -13.26 -0.31
C GLY A 67 3.34 -11.99 -0.17
N LEU A 68 3.87 -10.81 -0.46
CA LEU A 68 3.13 -9.55 -0.31
C LEU A 68 2.02 -9.43 -1.36
N ILE A 69 2.29 -9.84 -2.61
CA ILE A 69 1.28 -9.91 -3.67
C ILE A 69 0.21 -10.94 -3.30
N ALA A 70 0.61 -12.11 -2.78
CA ALA A 70 -0.34 -13.15 -2.38
C ALA A 70 -1.28 -12.70 -1.26
N VAL A 71 -0.76 -12.04 -0.22
CA VAL A 71 -1.59 -11.47 0.85
C VAL A 71 -2.55 -10.42 0.32
N TYR A 72 -2.08 -9.52 -0.55
CA TYR A 72 -2.91 -8.46 -1.12
C TYR A 72 -4.06 -9.02 -1.95
N VAL A 73 -3.76 -9.98 -2.83
CA VAL A 73 -4.77 -10.63 -3.69
C VAL A 73 -5.72 -11.50 -2.86
N ALA A 74 -5.23 -12.21 -1.83
CA ALA A 74 -6.07 -12.95 -0.90
C ALA A 74 -7.03 -12.04 -0.15
N ALA A 75 -6.57 -10.90 0.36
CA ALA A 75 -7.40 -9.93 1.07
C ALA A 75 -8.50 -9.36 0.17
N ILE A 76 -8.20 -9.01 -1.09
CA ILE A 76 -9.21 -8.55 -2.06
C ILE A 76 -10.23 -9.66 -2.35
N THR A 77 -9.76 -10.86 -2.68
CA THR A 77 -10.62 -11.99 -3.04
C THR A 77 -11.55 -12.36 -1.89
N PHE A 78 -11.00 -12.42 -0.68
CA PHE A 78 -11.73 -12.71 0.54
C PHE A 78 -12.72 -11.59 0.88
N GLY A 79 -12.29 -10.32 0.81
CA GLY A 79 -13.11 -9.15 1.12
C GLY A 79 -14.30 -8.96 0.17
N ILE A 80 -14.13 -9.25 -1.13
CA ILE A 80 -15.23 -9.21 -2.12
C ILE A 80 -16.25 -10.31 -1.82
N ARG A 81 -15.78 -11.51 -1.43
CA ARG A 81 -16.63 -12.69 -1.24
C ARG A 81 -17.32 -12.70 0.13
N ARG A 82 -16.73 -12.03 1.13
CA ARG A 82 -17.26 -11.87 2.50
C ARG A 82 -17.18 -10.41 2.98
N PRO A 83 -18.06 -9.53 2.47
CA PRO A 83 -18.04 -8.10 2.82
C PRO A 83 -18.29 -7.84 4.32
N ASP A 84 -19.02 -8.72 4.99
CA ASP A 84 -19.30 -8.65 6.43
C ASP A 84 -18.01 -8.68 7.25
N ILE A 85 -17.05 -9.52 6.87
CA ILE A 85 -15.75 -9.64 7.54
C ILE A 85 -14.86 -8.45 7.20
N GLY A 86 -14.89 -7.99 5.94
CA GLY A 86 -14.14 -6.82 5.51
C GLY A 86 -14.45 -5.59 6.37
N HIS A 87 -15.74 -5.35 6.65
CA HIS A 87 -16.16 -4.27 7.55
C HIS A 87 -15.73 -4.49 9.00
N CYS A 88 -15.89 -5.71 9.54
CA CYS A 88 -15.46 -6.03 10.91
C CYS A 88 -13.95 -5.88 11.11
N PHE A 89 -13.15 -6.30 10.13
CA PHE A 89 -11.69 -6.17 10.16
C PHE A 89 -11.28 -4.69 10.08
N ALA A 90 -11.90 -3.91 9.20
CA ALA A 90 -11.62 -2.47 9.08
C ALA A 90 -11.91 -1.71 10.39
N GLY A 91 -13.00 -2.07 11.09
CA GLY A 91 -13.36 -1.42 12.37
C GLY A 91 -12.48 -1.80 13.55
N GLN A 92 -12.02 -3.06 13.64
CA GLN A 92 -11.29 -3.56 14.81
C GLN A 92 -9.77 -3.59 14.66
N SER A 93 -9.25 -3.60 13.43
CA SER A 93 -7.81 -3.72 13.19
C SER A 93 -7.13 -2.37 13.06
N ALA A 94 -7.87 -1.26 13.15
CA ALA A 94 -7.35 0.09 12.97
C ALA A 94 -6.18 0.35 13.94
N ASP A 95 -6.39 0.09 15.23
CA ASP A 95 -5.39 0.30 16.29
C ASP A 95 -4.17 -0.60 16.10
N LEU A 96 -4.40 -1.88 15.76
CA LEU A 96 -3.30 -2.82 15.49
C LEU A 96 -2.46 -2.39 14.29
N VAL A 97 -3.12 -1.97 13.20
CA VAL A 97 -2.45 -1.46 12.01
C VAL A 97 -1.69 -0.18 12.32
N GLU A 98 -2.24 0.69 13.17
CA GLU A 98 -1.55 1.90 13.61
C GLU A 98 -0.32 1.59 14.45
N LEU A 99 -0.42 0.67 15.42
CA LEU A 99 0.72 0.21 16.21
C LEU A 99 1.84 -0.38 15.33
N VAL A 100 1.48 -1.24 14.37
CA VAL A 100 2.46 -1.80 13.42
C VAL A 100 3.10 -0.71 12.56
N LYS A 101 2.31 0.25 12.07
CA LYS A 101 2.83 1.41 11.31
C LYS A 101 3.81 2.22 12.15
N LEU A 102 3.48 2.52 13.40
CA LEU A 102 4.38 3.23 14.32
C LEU A 102 5.67 2.44 14.56
N GLY A 103 5.59 1.11 14.70
CA GLY A 103 6.75 0.24 14.76
C GLY A 103 7.64 0.33 13.52
N VAL A 104 7.06 0.30 12.31
CA VAL A 104 7.81 0.49 11.06
C VAL A 104 8.45 1.87 11.02
N PHE A 105 7.74 2.93 11.43
CA PHE A 105 8.30 4.28 11.52
C PHE A 105 9.47 4.36 12.50
N LEU A 106 9.37 3.70 13.65
CA LEU A 106 10.42 3.68 14.67
C LEU A 106 11.68 2.99 14.15
N VAL A 107 11.54 1.79 13.58
CA VAL A 107 12.66 1.02 13.02
C VAL A 107 13.27 1.75 11.83
N PHE A 108 12.43 2.27 10.93
CA PHE A 108 12.92 3.02 9.77
C PHE A 108 13.65 4.29 10.21
N GLY A 109 13.08 5.04 11.16
CA GLY A 109 13.66 6.27 11.69
C GLY A 109 14.97 6.04 12.44
N SER A 110 15.11 4.93 13.17
CA SER A 110 16.36 4.61 13.88
C SER A 110 17.52 4.26 12.94
N LEU A 111 17.20 3.81 11.72
CA LEU A 111 18.18 3.50 10.67
C LEU A 111 18.57 4.72 9.83
N LEU A 112 17.90 5.86 9.99
CA LEU A 112 18.23 7.07 9.23
C LEU A 112 19.52 7.72 9.75
N THR A 113 20.43 8.02 8.83
CA THR A 113 21.63 8.81 9.10
C THR A 113 21.71 9.98 8.11
N LEU A 114 22.20 11.14 8.57
CA LEU A 114 22.32 12.33 7.71
C LEU A 114 23.31 12.09 6.56
N ASP A 115 24.42 11.40 6.85
CA ASP A 115 25.41 11.03 5.84
C ASP A 115 24.83 10.06 4.80
N GLY A 116 24.00 9.10 5.23
CA GLY A 116 23.31 8.20 4.31
C GLY A 116 22.32 8.93 3.38
N LEU A 117 21.56 9.88 3.93
CA LEU A 117 20.55 10.63 3.16
C LEU A 117 21.17 11.52 2.08
N PHE A 118 22.30 12.18 2.38
CA PHE A 118 22.91 13.18 1.49
C PHE A 118 24.22 12.72 0.83
N GLY A 119 24.70 11.50 1.12
CA GLY A 119 25.98 10.98 0.64
C GLY A 119 26.07 10.83 -0.89
N ASP A 120 24.96 10.54 -1.55
CA ASP A 120 24.85 10.46 -3.02
C ASP A 120 24.68 11.85 -3.69
N GLY A 121 24.62 12.92 -2.90
CA GLY A 121 24.55 14.31 -3.35
C GLY A 121 23.36 14.61 -4.26
N TRP A 122 23.60 15.41 -5.30
CA TRP A 122 22.57 15.89 -6.23
C TRP A 122 21.90 14.78 -7.05
N ALA A 123 22.57 13.64 -7.26
CA ALA A 123 22.00 12.52 -8.00
C ALA A 123 20.79 11.92 -7.27
N ALA A 124 20.90 11.73 -5.95
CA ALA A 124 19.79 11.25 -5.13
C ALA A 124 18.63 12.24 -5.10
N VAL A 125 18.92 13.54 -4.97
CA VAL A 125 17.89 14.60 -5.04
C VAL A 125 17.16 14.57 -6.38
N GLY A 126 17.88 14.41 -7.49
CA GLY A 126 17.27 14.25 -8.82
C GLY A 126 16.30 13.07 -8.89
N ILE A 127 16.69 11.91 -8.34
CA ILE A 127 15.82 10.72 -8.27
C ILE A 127 14.56 11.02 -7.46
N VAL A 128 14.69 11.68 -6.30
CA VAL A 128 13.55 12.06 -5.45
C VAL A 128 12.57 12.94 -6.22
N VAL A 129 13.07 13.99 -6.86
CA VAL A 129 12.27 14.96 -7.62
C VAL A 129 11.55 14.26 -8.77
N VAL A 130 12.25 13.48 -9.58
CA VAL A 130 11.65 12.72 -10.70
C VAL A 130 10.60 11.74 -10.18
N THR A 131 10.88 11.04 -9.08
CA THR A 131 9.95 10.06 -8.55
C THR A 131 8.69 10.71 -7.98
N LEU A 132 8.80 11.86 -7.32
CA LEU A 132 7.66 12.56 -6.73
C LEU A 132 6.85 13.36 -7.77
N LEU A 133 7.51 14.08 -8.67
CA LEU A 133 6.86 15.00 -9.61
C LEU A 133 6.51 14.40 -10.96
N VAL A 134 7.15 13.30 -11.36
CA VAL A 134 6.97 12.70 -12.71
C VAL A 134 6.41 11.29 -12.60
N ALA A 135 7.14 10.38 -11.98
CA ALA A 135 6.76 8.97 -11.95
C ALA A 135 5.37 8.77 -11.32
N ARG A 136 5.09 9.51 -10.24
CA ARG A 136 3.83 9.40 -9.51
C ARG A 136 2.62 9.97 -10.26
N PRO A 137 2.63 11.22 -10.78
CA PRO A 137 1.52 11.69 -11.62
C PRO A 137 1.25 10.79 -12.81
N ILE A 138 2.30 10.28 -13.47
CA ILE A 138 2.13 9.35 -14.58
C ILE A 138 1.42 8.08 -14.12
N ALA A 139 1.86 7.46 -13.01
CA ALA A 139 1.25 6.23 -12.49
C ALA A 139 -0.23 6.44 -12.10
N VAL A 140 -0.55 7.54 -11.41
CA VAL A 140 -1.93 7.83 -10.99
C VAL A 140 -2.83 8.16 -12.17
N PHE A 141 -2.35 8.97 -13.12
CA PHE A 141 -3.13 9.29 -14.32
C PHE A 141 -3.37 8.05 -15.17
N ALA A 142 -2.36 7.19 -15.35
CA ALA A 142 -2.48 5.91 -16.05
C ALA A 142 -3.50 4.98 -15.38
N ALA A 143 -3.45 4.85 -14.04
CA ALA A 143 -4.39 4.02 -13.29
C ALA A 143 -5.84 4.53 -13.33
N LEU A 144 -6.03 5.85 -13.51
CA LEU A 144 -7.34 6.50 -13.59
C LEU A 144 -7.76 6.81 -15.04
N VAL A 145 -7.10 6.24 -16.05
CA VAL A 145 -7.62 6.32 -17.43
C VAL A 145 -8.93 5.54 -17.50
N GLY A 146 -9.99 6.19 -18.00
CA GLY A 146 -11.31 5.56 -18.18
C GLY A 146 -12.24 5.60 -16.97
N THR A 147 -11.82 6.09 -15.80
CA THR A 147 -12.65 6.10 -14.57
C THR A 147 -13.61 7.30 -14.46
N GLY A 148 -13.67 8.17 -15.48
CA GLY A 148 -14.49 9.39 -15.46
C GLY A 148 -14.06 10.46 -14.45
N THR A 149 -12.97 10.23 -13.70
CA THR A 149 -12.47 11.16 -12.67
C THR A 149 -11.96 12.46 -13.31
N SER A 150 -12.27 13.61 -12.72
CA SER A 150 -11.83 14.91 -13.23
C SER A 150 -10.31 15.07 -13.14
N ASN A 151 -9.69 15.80 -14.07
CA ASN A 151 -8.25 16.03 -14.06
C ASN A 151 -7.76 16.75 -12.78
N ALA A 152 -8.61 17.58 -12.18
CA ALA A 152 -8.33 18.23 -10.89
C ALA A 152 -8.27 17.21 -9.74
N ALA A 153 -9.18 16.23 -9.72
CA ALA A 153 -9.15 15.15 -8.74
C ALA A 153 -7.97 14.21 -8.98
N LYS A 154 -7.64 13.87 -10.24
CA LYS A 154 -6.44 13.09 -10.56
C LYS A 154 -5.15 13.80 -10.11
N GLY A 155 -5.04 15.10 -10.37
CA GLY A 155 -3.93 15.93 -9.90
C GLY A 155 -3.82 15.97 -8.38
N PHE A 156 -4.95 16.10 -7.68
CA PHE A 156 -5.00 16.03 -6.23
C PHE A 156 -4.56 14.66 -5.71
N MET A 157 -5.07 13.55 -6.27
CA MET A 157 -4.67 12.19 -5.91
C MET A 157 -3.18 11.91 -6.23
N ALA A 158 -2.68 12.48 -7.33
CA ALA A 158 -1.28 12.41 -7.74
C ALA A 158 -0.34 13.22 -6.85
N TRP A 159 -0.85 14.26 -6.18
CA TRP A 159 -0.07 15.09 -5.26
C TRP A 159 -0.21 14.65 -3.79
N PHE A 160 -1.41 14.32 -3.28
CA PHE A 160 -1.65 14.07 -1.84
C PHE A 160 -1.67 12.59 -1.43
N GLY A 161 -0.58 11.91 -1.70
CA GLY A 161 -0.43 10.45 -1.55
C GLY A 161 0.99 10.20 -1.10
N PRO A 162 1.29 10.58 0.14
CA PRO A 162 2.65 10.58 0.64
C PRO A 162 3.28 9.19 0.48
N LYS A 163 4.58 9.15 0.15
CA LYS A 163 5.35 7.90 0.22
C LYS A 163 5.25 7.39 1.66
N GLY A 164 4.57 6.26 1.82
CA GLY A 164 4.16 5.77 3.12
C GLY A 164 5.01 4.61 3.64
N VAL A 165 4.38 3.87 4.55
CA VAL A 165 4.94 2.72 5.29
C VAL A 165 5.39 1.58 4.37
N ALA A 166 4.77 1.41 3.20
CA ALA A 166 5.17 0.37 2.25
C ALA A 166 6.61 0.56 1.77
N THR A 167 6.97 1.78 1.33
CA THR A 167 8.33 2.08 0.87
C THR A 167 9.34 1.89 2.00
N MET A 168 9.02 2.33 3.23
CA MET A 168 9.87 2.11 4.40
C MET A 168 10.12 0.62 4.63
N THR A 169 9.05 -0.18 4.61
CA THR A 169 9.12 -1.64 4.81
C THR A 169 9.99 -2.29 3.74
N TYR A 170 9.75 -2.00 2.46
CA TYR A 170 10.58 -2.55 1.37
C TYR A 170 12.04 -2.13 1.45
N SER A 171 12.32 -0.90 1.88
CA SER A 171 13.70 -0.41 2.02
C SER A 171 14.45 -1.19 3.10
N VAL A 172 13.80 -1.45 4.23
CA VAL A 172 14.37 -2.25 5.32
C VAL A 172 14.53 -3.71 4.90
N LEU A 173 13.57 -4.27 4.15
CA LEU A 173 13.69 -5.63 3.60
C LEU A 173 14.92 -5.74 2.69
N VAL A 174 15.09 -4.82 1.75
CA VAL A 174 16.24 -4.79 0.82
C VAL A 174 17.56 -4.64 1.57
N LEU A 175 17.59 -3.81 2.62
CA LEU A 175 18.78 -3.66 3.46
C LEU A 175 19.17 -4.98 4.14
N GLY A 176 18.18 -5.77 4.56
CA GLY A 176 18.38 -7.07 5.21
C GLY A 176 18.80 -8.21 4.26
N GLU A 177 18.60 -8.08 2.94
CA GLU A 177 18.96 -9.12 1.97
C GLU A 177 20.47 -9.20 1.67
N GLY A 178 21.28 -8.26 2.17
CA GLY A 178 22.74 -8.30 2.01
C GLY A 178 23.23 -8.07 0.58
N ILE A 179 22.40 -7.46 -0.28
CA ILE A 179 22.78 -7.12 -1.65
C ILE A 179 23.86 -6.03 -1.66
N ALA A 180 24.79 -6.09 -2.62
CA ALA A 180 25.95 -5.18 -2.68
C ALA A 180 25.61 -3.69 -2.75
N SER A 181 24.41 -3.33 -3.23
CA SER A 181 23.93 -1.94 -3.31
C SER A 181 22.77 -1.66 -2.34
N GLY A 182 22.55 -2.51 -1.34
CA GLY A 182 21.40 -2.46 -0.43
C GLY A 182 21.35 -1.17 0.38
N GLU A 183 22.48 -0.77 0.96
CA GLU A 183 22.60 0.51 1.69
C GLU A 183 22.28 1.71 0.81
N ARG A 184 22.78 1.72 -0.43
CA ARG A 184 22.51 2.81 -1.38
C ARG A 184 21.04 2.88 -1.78
N ILE A 185 20.40 1.73 -2.04
CA ILE A 185 18.97 1.67 -2.36
C ILE A 185 18.14 2.13 -1.15
N PHE A 186 18.49 1.67 0.05
CA PHE A 186 17.87 2.11 1.30
C PHE A 186 17.98 3.62 1.47
N ASN A 187 19.17 4.19 1.31
CA ASN A 187 19.43 5.62 1.47
C ASN A 187 18.63 6.49 0.48
N ILE A 188 18.57 6.10 -0.79
CA ILE A 188 17.77 6.82 -1.80
C ILE A 188 16.27 6.73 -1.48
N ALA A 189 15.79 5.53 -1.13
CA ALA A 189 14.39 5.35 -0.74
C ALA A 189 14.07 6.13 0.54
N ALA A 190 15.02 6.20 1.47
CA ALA A 190 14.91 6.94 2.71
C ALA A 190 14.82 8.45 2.48
N LEU A 191 15.70 9.01 1.66
CA LEU A 191 15.64 10.41 1.24
C LEU A 191 14.32 10.72 0.54
N THR A 192 13.84 9.80 -0.29
CA THR A 192 12.57 9.95 -0.99
C THR A 192 11.38 10.01 -0.02
N VAL A 193 11.36 9.14 0.99
CA VAL A 193 10.34 9.13 2.04
C VAL A 193 10.43 10.40 2.89
N PHE A 194 11.63 10.78 3.31
CA PHE A 194 11.87 11.98 4.12
C PHE A 194 11.39 13.26 3.42
N CYS A 195 11.83 13.49 2.18
CA CYS A 195 11.37 14.63 1.38
C CYS A 195 9.86 14.57 1.12
N SER A 196 9.30 13.37 0.89
CA SER A 196 7.86 13.22 0.72
C SER A 196 7.10 13.65 1.97
N ILE A 197 7.51 13.22 3.17
CA ILE A 197 6.84 13.58 4.41
C ILE A 197 6.87 15.09 4.63
N ILE A 198 8.02 15.75 4.40
CA ILE A 198 8.13 17.22 4.54
C ILE A 198 7.24 17.94 3.53
N VAL A 199 7.39 17.63 2.24
CA VAL A 199 6.65 18.32 1.17
C VAL A 199 5.15 18.15 1.33
N HIS A 200 4.69 16.93 1.65
CA HIS A 200 3.26 16.64 1.77
C HIS A 200 2.71 17.14 3.10
N GLY A 201 3.45 17.00 4.21
CA GLY A 201 3.05 17.52 5.52
C GLY A 201 2.86 19.04 5.52
N LEU A 202 3.74 19.78 4.82
CA LEU A 202 3.61 21.23 4.68
C LEU A 202 2.45 21.63 3.75
N THR A 203 2.15 20.83 2.72
CA THR A 203 1.16 21.18 1.69
C THR A 203 -0.27 20.72 2.04
N ASP A 204 -0.44 19.81 3.00
CA ASP A 204 -1.71 19.12 3.29
C ASP A 204 -2.86 20.09 3.58
N THR A 205 -2.66 21.01 4.52
CA THR A 205 -3.70 21.97 4.93
C THR A 205 -4.16 22.90 3.80
N GLY A 206 -3.26 23.30 2.90
CA GLY A 206 -3.57 24.12 1.73
C GLY A 206 -4.31 23.31 0.65
N GLY A 207 -3.86 22.08 0.42
CA GLY A 207 -4.45 21.16 -0.55
C GLY A 207 -5.90 20.84 -0.27
N VAL A 208 -6.20 20.43 0.96
CA VAL A 208 -7.56 20.06 1.37
C VAL A 208 -8.53 21.22 1.17
N ARG A 209 -8.12 22.45 1.50
CA ARG A 209 -8.94 23.65 1.28
C ARG A 209 -9.18 23.93 -0.22
N TRP A 210 -8.18 23.70 -1.05
CA TRP A 210 -8.28 23.91 -2.49
C TRP A 210 -9.28 22.95 -3.15
N ILE A 211 -9.20 21.66 -2.85
CA ILE A 211 -10.12 20.66 -3.42
C ILE A 211 -11.55 20.85 -2.88
N ALA A 212 -11.69 21.22 -1.60
CA ALA A 212 -12.99 21.53 -0.99
C ALA A 212 -13.69 22.68 -1.72
N ARG A 213 -12.99 23.79 -1.99
CA ARG A 213 -13.54 24.92 -2.76
C ARG A 213 -13.99 24.50 -4.15
N ARG A 214 -13.15 23.75 -4.87
CA ARG A 214 -13.47 23.31 -6.23
C ARG A 214 -14.66 22.34 -6.29
N SER A 215 -14.81 21.50 -5.27
CA SER A 215 -15.96 20.60 -5.15
C SER A 215 -17.28 21.37 -4.90
N GLN A 216 -17.21 22.46 -4.12
CA GLN A 216 -18.36 23.31 -3.85
C GLN A 216 -18.79 24.10 -5.10
N GLU A 217 -17.83 24.63 -5.86
CA GLU A 217 -18.08 25.31 -7.14
C GLU A 217 -18.74 24.37 -8.17
N GLN A 218 -18.26 23.13 -8.28
CA GLN A 218 -18.86 22.13 -9.18
C GLN A 218 -20.28 21.75 -8.76
N ARG A 219 -20.53 21.61 -7.45
CA ARG A 219 -21.87 21.31 -6.92
C ARG A 219 -22.84 22.46 -7.14
N ALA A 220 -22.41 23.70 -6.93
CA ALA A 220 -23.21 24.89 -7.21
C ALA A 220 -23.58 24.99 -8.70
N ALA A 221 -22.63 24.73 -9.61
CA ALA A 221 -22.87 24.73 -11.05
C ALA A 221 -23.84 23.62 -11.52
N SER A 222 -23.92 22.49 -10.80
CA SER A 222 -24.86 21.39 -11.12
C SER A 222 -26.29 21.65 -10.66
N ILE A 223 -26.51 22.48 -9.64
CA ILE A 223 -27.85 22.83 -9.12
C ILE A 223 -28.53 23.89 -10.02
N GLN A 224 -27.74 24.63 -10.77
CA GLN A 224 -28.20 25.72 -11.64
C GLN A 224 -28.53 25.26 -13.08
N ARG A 225 -28.35 23.98 -13.39
CA ARG A 225 -28.74 23.33 -14.65
C ARG A 225 -29.97 22.46 -14.43
#